data_AF-A0A7R9W7G2-F1
#
_entry.id   AF-A0A7R9W7G2-F1
#
_cell.length_a   1.000
_cell.length_b   1.000
_cell.length_c   1.000
_cell.angle_alpha   90.00
_cell.angle_beta   90.00
_cell.angle_gamma   90.00
#
_symmetry.space_group_name_H-M   'P 1'
#
loop_
_entity.id
_entity.type
_entity.pdbx_description
1 polymer ?
#
loop_
_entity_poly.entity_id
_entity_poly.type
_entity_poly.pdbx_seq_one_letter_code
_entity_poly.pdbx_strand_id
1 'polypeptide(L)'
;IGQLLQKAMMAKYGPIESKDHYMEFDTICDATQERQDAVHDLVENSSDLGLDFILVIGGWDSSNTAHLLEIPHKAGVRSFHINRAECIGADNTITHRTVEGEIVTEPFILDMDREVVMGVTSGASTPDGAVQDSLSSIFLMKKLHDAKKEE
;
A
#
# COMPACT_ATOMS: atom_id res chain seq x y z
N ILE A 1 -1.61 21.97 -7.59
CA ILE A 1 -2.30 23.20 -7.12
C ILE A 1 -1.29 24.23 -6.60
N GLY A 2 -0.32 23.86 -5.75
CA GLY A 2 0.75 24.75 -5.26
C GLY A 2 1.45 25.54 -6.36
N GLN A 3 1.99 24.87 -7.38
CA GLN A 3 2.66 25.54 -8.53
C GLN A 3 1.75 26.52 -9.31
N LEU A 4 0.45 26.25 -9.38
CA LEU A 4 -0.52 27.12 -10.05
C LEU A 4 -0.79 28.38 -9.21
N LEU A 5 -0.90 28.20 -7.89
CA LEU A 5 -1.00 29.29 -6.93
C LEU A 5 0.28 30.13 -6.90
N GLN A 6 1.45 29.50 -6.93
CA GLN A 6 2.75 30.17 -7.04
C GLN A 6 2.82 31.06 -8.29
N LYS A 7 2.47 30.51 -9.46
CA LYS A 7 2.43 31.27 -10.72
C LYS A 7 1.44 32.44 -10.66
N ALA A 8 0.29 32.26 -10.03
CA ALA A 8 -0.69 33.34 -9.84
C ALA A 8 -0.15 34.45 -8.92
N MET A 9 0.53 34.08 -7.82
CA MET A 9 1.16 35.05 -6.92
C MET A 9 2.32 35.78 -7.59
N MET A 10 3.13 35.10 -8.40
CA MET A 10 4.19 35.72 -9.22
C MET A 10 3.62 36.69 -10.26
N ALA A 11 2.48 36.36 -10.87
CA ALA A 11 1.82 37.23 -11.85
C ALA A 11 1.22 38.50 -11.20
N LYS A 12 0.78 38.42 -9.94
CA LYS A 12 0.13 39.52 -9.22
C LYS A 12 1.11 40.43 -8.47
N TYR A 13 2.11 39.87 -7.80
CA TYR A 13 3.03 40.61 -6.93
C TYR A 13 4.46 40.68 -7.49
N GLY A 14 4.71 40.07 -8.67
CA GLY A 14 6.04 40.00 -9.26
C GLY A 14 6.96 38.99 -8.54
N PRO A 15 8.08 38.61 -9.17
CA PRO A 15 8.95 37.54 -8.69
C PRO A 15 9.75 37.87 -7.41
N ILE A 16 9.82 39.15 -7.03
CA ILE A 16 10.57 39.61 -5.85
C ILE A 16 9.70 39.51 -4.59
N GLU A 17 8.46 40.03 -4.62
CA GLU A 17 7.54 40.01 -3.48
C GLU A 17 6.71 38.71 -3.38
N SER A 18 6.73 37.85 -4.42
CA SER A 18 5.97 36.60 -4.39
C SER A 18 6.38 35.66 -3.25
N LYS A 19 7.61 35.76 -2.73
CA LYS A 19 8.09 34.95 -1.60
C LYS A 19 7.44 35.34 -0.27
N ASP A 20 6.98 36.58 -0.13
CA ASP A 20 6.26 37.06 1.05
C ASP A 20 4.75 36.74 0.97
N HIS A 21 4.27 36.31 -0.21
CA HIS A 21 2.86 36.03 -0.50
C HIS A 21 2.58 34.57 -0.87
N TYR A 22 3.61 33.75 -1.03
CA TYR A 22 3.50 32.32 -1.30
C TYR A 22 4.62 31.57 -0.57
N MET A 23 4.22 30.61 0.24
CA MET A 23 5.12 29.74 0.98
C MET A 23 4.59 28.31 0.86
N GLU A 24 5.44 27.41 0.40
CA GLU A 24 5.14 25.99 0.29
C GLU A 24 5.95 25.29 1.38
N PHE A 25 5.24 24.63 2.29
CA PHE A 25 5.83 23.76 3.30
C PHE A 25 5.46 22.34 2.96
N ASP A 26 6.42 21.43 3.11
CA ASP A 26 6.11 20.01 3.07
C ASP A 26 5.33 19.67 4.34
N THR A 27 4.03 19.42 4.21
CA THR A 27 3.14 19.11 5.34
C THR A 27 3.10 17.62 5.64
N ILE A 28 3.98 16.83 5.01
CA ILE A 28 4.13 15.41 5.29
C ILE A 28 4.65 15.26 6.72
N CYS A 29 3.92 14.51 7.55
CA CYS A 29 4.35 14.19 8.89
C CYS A 29 5.49 13.17 8.85
N ASP A 30 6.49 13.28 9.74
CA ASP A 30 7.62 12.34 9.86
C ASP A 30 7.17 10.87 9.89
N ALA A 31 6.05 10.57 10.56
CA ALA A 31 5.48 9.23 10.65
C ALA A 31 4.96 8.68 9.30
N THR A 32 4.64 9.55 8.35
CA THR A 32 4.31 9.15 6.97
C THR A 32 5.59 8.85 6.19
N GLN A 33 6.66 9.62 6.41
CA GLN A 33 7.95 9.41 5.76
C GLN A 33 8.58 8.08 6.21
N GLU A 34 8.62 7.80 7.51
CA GLU A 34 9.14 6.52 8.03
C GLU A 34 8.44 5.29 7.43
N ARG A 35 7.12 5.37 7.20
CA ARG A 35 6.36 4.27 6.59
C ARG A 35 6.66 4.13 5.10
N GLN A 36 6.84 5.24 4.38
CA GLN A 36 7.21 5.19 2.97
C GLN A 36 8.62 4.64 2.82
N ASP A 37 9.56 5.09 3.65
CA ASP A 37 10.94 4.61 3.68
C ASP A 37 11.00 3.10 3.95
N ALA A 38 10.24 2.60 4.93
CA ALA A 38 10.16 1.16 5.21
C ALA A 38 9.59 0.34 4.01
N VAL A 39 8.65 0.91 3.25
CA VAL A 39 8.13 0.26 2.03
C VAL A 39 9.16 0.33 0.89
N HIS A 40 9.90 1.43 0.78
CA HIS A 40 11.02 1.54 -0.16
C HIS A 40 12.09 0.49 0.12
N ASP A 41 12.52 0.34 1.39
CA ASP A 41 13.47 -0.68 1.80
C ASP A 41 12.98 -2.09 1.45
N LEU A 42 11.71 -2.39 1.71
CA LEU A 42 11.11 -3.68 1.38
C LEU A 42 11.12 -3.99 -0.12
N VAL A 43 10.89 -2.96 -0.94
CA VAL A 43 10.93 -3.05 -2.39
C VAL A 43 12.36 -3.20 -2.92
N GLU A 44 13.32 -2.44 -2.40
CA GLU A 44 14.73 -2.52 -2.78
C GLU A 44 15.32 -3.89 -2.46
N ASN A 45 14.95 -4.47 -1.33
CA ASN A 45 15.39 -5.80 -0.90
C ASN A 45 14.49 -6.93 -1.42
N SER A 46 13.51 -6.65 -2.27
CA SER A 46 12.52 -7.65 -2.72
C SER A 46 13.13 -8.91 -3.34
N SER A 47 14.19 -8.74 -4.14
CA SER A 47 14.89 -9.86 -4.80
C SER A 47 15.67 -10.72 -3.81
N ASP A 48 16.36 -10.09 -2.85
CA ASP A 48 17.18 -10.79 -1.84
C ASP A 48 16.30 -11.51 -0.80
N LEU A 49 15.14 -10.94 -0.48
CA LEU A 49 14.15 -11.53 0.41
C LEU A 49 13.32 -12.65 -0.25
N GLY A 50 13.36 -12.77 -1.58
CA GLY A 50 12.47 -13.67 -2.33
C GLY A 50 11.00 -13.25 -2.21
N LEU A 51 10.74 -11.95 -2.15
CA LEU A 51 9.43 -11.36 -1.87
C LEU A 51 8.43 -11.64 -3.00
N ASP A 52 7.29 -12.24 -2.64
CA ASP A 52 6.26 -12.63 -3.61
C ASP A 52 5.23 -11.53 -3.85
N PHE A 53 4.85 -10.84 -2.78
CA PHE A 53 3.95 -9.69 -2.83
C PHE A 53 4.02 -8.86 -1.56
N ILE A 54 3.50 -7.64 -1.64
CA ILE A 54 3.31 -6.75 -0.49
C ILE A 54 1.82 -6.55 -0.23
N LEU A 55 1.40 -6.80 1.01
CA LEU A 55 0.06 -6.50 1.48
C LEU A 55 0.03 -5.15 2.18
N VAL A 56 -0.75 -4.22 1.65
CA VAL A 56 -0.99 -2.88 2.18
C VAL A 56 -2.38 -2.85 2.82
N ILE A 57 -2.44 -2.61 4.12
CA ILE A 57 -3.69 -2.68 4.89
C ILE A 57 -4.14 -1.28 5.29
N GLY A 58 -5.39 -0.95 5.03
CA GLY A 58 -6.03 0.29 5.49
C GLY A 58 -7.23 0.69 4.65
N GLY A 59 -7.99 1.69 5.11
CA GLY A 59 -9.21 2.13 4.43
C GLY A 59 -8.99 2.48 2.95
N TRP A 60 -9.95 2.17 2.08
CA TRP A 60 -9.87 2.49 0.65
C TRP A 60 -9.84 3.99 0.37
N ASP A 61 -10.45 4.79 1.25
CA ASP A 61 -10.49 6.26 1.15
C ASP A 61 -9.26 6.94 1.79
N SER A 62 -8.31 6.16 2.31
CA SER A 62 -7.08 6.70 2.91
C SER A 62 -6.06 7.01 1.82
N SER A 63 -5.87 8.31 1.54
CA SER A 63 -4.84 8.77 0.60
C SER A 63 -3.43 8.31 1.01
N ASN A 64 -3.13 8.26 2.32
CA ASN A 64 -1.84 7.77 2.80
C ASN A 64 -1.65 6.29 2.47
N THR A 65 -2.70 5.47 2.64
CA THR A 65 -2.65 4.05 2.32
C THR A 65 -2.54 3.83 0.81
N ALA A 66 -3.23 4.64 0.02
CA ALA A 66 -3.11 4.62 -1.44
C ALA A 66 -1.68 4.96 -1.90
N HIS A 67 -1.02 5.95 -1.29
CA HIS A 67 0.38 6.27 -1.60
C HIS A 67 1.35 5.14 -1.22
N LEU A 68 1.10 4.40 -0.14
CA LEU A 68 1.92 3.22 0.20
C LEU A 68 1.81 2.12 -0.87
N LEU A 69 0.66 1.98 -1.54
CA LEU A 69 0.50 1.03 -2.66
C LEU A 69 1.25 1.47 -3.92
N GLU A 70 1.37 2.78 -4.16
CA GLU A 70 2.06 3.29 -5.35
C GLU A 70 3.54 2.93 -5.40
N ILE A 71 4.20 2.84 -4.25
CA ILE A 71 5.64 2.56 -4.14
C ILE A 71 5.99 1.18 -4.75
N PRO A 72 5.44 0.05 -4.27
CA PRO A 72 5.72 -1.26 -4.85
C PRO A 72 5.19 -1.39 -6.27
N HIS A 73 4.03 -0.77 -6.57
CA HIS A 73 3.48 -0.78 -7.92
C HIS A 73 4.45 -0.15 -8.94
N LYS A 74 5.04 1.02 -8.63
CA LYS A 74 6.03 1.68 -9.51
C LYS A 74 7.31 0.86 -9.69
N ALA A 75 7.67 0.05 -8.71
CA ALA A 75 8.80 -0.86 -8.77
C ALA A 75 8.51 -2.20 -9.46
N GLY A 76 7.25 -2.43 -9.88
CA GLY A 76 6.84 -3.70 -10.48
C GLY A 76 6.74 -4.86 -9.49
N VAL A 77 6.73 -4.57 -8.19
CA VAL A 77 6.49 -5.57 -7.13
C VAL A 77 4.99 -5.76 -6.99
N ARG A 78 4.54 -7.02 -6.99
CA ARG A 78 3.12 -7.36 -6.84
C ARG A 78 2.62 -6.88 -5.47
N SER A 79 1.50 -6.16 -5.44
CA SER A 79 1.03 -5.55 -4.21
C SER A 79 -0.49 -5.41 -4.16
N PHE A 80 -1.06 -5.55 -2.96
CA PHE A 80 -2.50 -5.56 -2.73
C PHE A 80 -2.92 -4.60 -1.64
N HIS A 81 -3.89 -3.73 -1.93
CA HIS A 81 -4.48 -2.84 -0.92
C HIS A 81 -5.86 -3.35 -0.47
N ILE A 82 -5.94 -3.85 0.76
CA ILE A 82 -7.19 -4.29 1.38
C ILE A 82 -7.60 -3.37 2.53
N ASN A 83 -8.90 -3.24 2.76
CA ASN A 83 -9.44 -2.49 3.90
C ASN A 83 -9.91 -3.37 5.06
N ARG A 84 -10.06 -4.67 4.85
CA ARG A 84 -10.55 -5.63 5.84
C ARG A 84 -10.14 -7.06 5.49
N ALA A 85 -10.18 -7.96 6.47
CA ALA A 85 -9.73 -9.34 6.32
C ALA A 85 -10.60 -10.18 5.39
N GLU A 86 -11.88 -9.82 5.23
CA GLU A 86 -12.85 -10.49 4.35
C GLU A 86 -12.54 -10.29 2.86
N CYS A 87 -11.61 -9.40 2.53
CA CYS A 87 -11.07 -9.28 1.18
C CYS A 87 -10.30 -10.52 0.73
N ILE A 88 -9.83 -11.35 1.67
CA ILE A 88 -9.07 -12.58 1.38
C ILE A 88 -10.06 -13.76 1.40
N GLY A 89 -10.33 -14.31 0.22
CA GLY A 89 -11.23 -15.44 0.03
C GLY A 89 -10.57 -16.78 0.36
N ALA A 90 -11.35 -17.71 0.93
CA ALA A 90 -10.89 -19.06 1.23
C ALA A 90 -10.53 -19.91 -0.01
N ASP A 91 -10.92 -19.44 -1.20
CA ASP A 91 -10.65 -20.03 -2.51
C ASP A 91 -9.39 -19.46 -3.19
N ASN A 92 -8.50 -18.83 -2.41
CA ASN A 92 -7.28 -18.18 -2.91
C ASN A 92 -7.59 -17.02 -3.88
N THR A 93 -8.59 -16.22 -3.54
CA THR A 93 -8.90 -14.96 -4.22
C THR A 93 -8.66 -13.78 -3.30
N ILE A 94 -8.36 -12.61 -3.87
CA ILE A 94 -8.21 -11.36 -3.13
C ILE A 94 -9.01 -10.26 -3.80
N THR A 95 -9.81 -9.54 -3.03
CA THR A 95 -10.49 -8.31 -3.44
C THR A 95 -9.72 -7.10 -2.95
N HIS A 96 -9.10 -6.34 -3.84
CA HIS A 96 -8.24 -5.23 -3.47
C HIS A 96 -8.51 -3.97 -4.30
N ARG A 97 -8.04 -2.83 -3.79
CA ARG A 97 -8.02 -1.56 -4.50
C ARG A 97 -6.76 -1.48 -5.38
N THR A 98 -6.89 -1.03 -6.63
CA THR A 98 -5.76 -0.73 -7.52
C THR A 98 -5.19 0.65 -7.25
N VAL A 99 -4.06 1.01 -7.87
CA VAL A 99 -3.52 2.38 -7.76
C VAL A 99 -4.44 3.42 -8.42
N GLU A 100 -5.17 3.02 -9.46
CA GLU A 100 -6.21 3.82 -10.13
C GLU A 100 -7.47 3.98 -9.26
N GLY A 101 -7.60 3.17 -8.20
CA GLY A 101 -8.70 3.23 -7.25
C GLY A 101 -9.88 2.32 -7.60
N GLU A 102 -9.74 1.43 -8.56
CA GLU A 102 -10.74 0.41 -8.88
C GLU A 102 -10.69 -0.71 -7.83
N ILE A 103 -11.83 -1.33 -7.54
CA ILE A 103 -11.90 -2.52 -6.68
C ILE A 103 -12.04 -3.74 -7.57
N VAL A 104 -11.05 -4.62 -7.52
CA VAL A 104 -10.97 -5.81 -8.38
C VAL A 104 -10.78 -7.05 -7.52
N THR A 105 -11.24 -8.20 -8.04
CA THR A 105 -11.04 -9.51 -7.42
C THR A 105 -10.25 -10.40 -8.37
N GLU A 106 -9.13 -10.92 -7.90
CA GLU A 106 -8.23 -11.76 -8.69
C GLU A 106 -7.61 -12.90 -7.87
N PRO A 107 -6.97 -13.91 -8.50
CA PRO A 107 -6.25 -14.95 -7.78
C PRO A 107 -5.16 -14.37 -6.88
N PHE A 108 -5.11 -14.79 -5.62
CA PHE A 108 -4.25 -14.18 -4.62
C PHE A 108 -2.82 -14.71 -4.66
N ILE A 109 -2.57 -15.95 -4.27
CA ILE A 109 -1.22 -16.55 -4.25
C ILE A 109 -1.05 -17.43 -5.50
N LEU A 110 0.02 -17.20 -6.27
CA LEU A 110 0.26 -17.91 -7.54
C LEU A 110 0.59 -19.38 -7.34
N ASP A 111 1.40 -19.69 -6.32
CA ASP A 111 1.82 -21.04 -5.98
C ASP A 111 1.71 -21.23 -4.46
N MET A 112 0.66 -21.92 -4.04
CA MET A 112 0.36 -22.20 -2.64
C MET A 112 1.14 -23.41 -2.09
N ASP A 113 1.89 -24.13 -2.93
CA ASP A 113 2.60 -25.34 -2.55
C ASP A 113 4.05 -25.08 -2.12
N ARG A 114 4.57 -23.88 -2.35
CA ARG A 114 5.90 -23.45 -1.90
C ARG A 114 5.85 -22.50 -0.72
N GLU A 115 7.02 -22.20 -0.17
CA GLU A 115 7.18 -21.12 0.79
C GLU A 115 6.84 -19.77 0.12
N VAL A 116 6.02 -18.97 0.80
CA VAL A 116 5.54 -17.67 0.33
C VAL A 116 6.09 -16.59 1.25
N VAL A 117 6.81 -15.64 0.68
CA VAL A 117 7.35 -14.49 1.42
C VAL A 117 6.48 -13.28 1.16
N MET A 118 5.78 -12.83 2.20
CA MET A 118 4.86 -11.70 2.14
C MET A 118 5.44 -10.51 2.92
N GLY A 119 5.47 -9.37 2.26
CA GLY A 119 5.70 -8.07 2.89
C GLY A 119 4.39 -7.52 3.43
N VAL A 120 4.41 -6.90 4.62
CA VAL A 120 3.19 -6.36 5.25
C VAL A 120 3.45 -4.92 5.67
N THR A 121 2.54 -4.04 5.28
CA THR A 121 2.54 -2.64 5.72
C THR A 121 1.10 -2.18 5.96
N SER A 122 0.94 -1.09 6.71
CA SER A 122 -0.38 -0.53 6.98
C SER A 122 -0.37 1.00 6.99
N GLY A 123 -1.51 1.58 6.61
CA GLY A 123 -1.70 3.02 6.71
C GLY A 123 -1.71 3.49 8.17
N ALA A 124 -1.33 4.75 8.40
CA ALA A 124 -1.18 5.29 9.76
C ALA A 124 -2.43 5.19 10.65
N SER A 125 -3.63 5.18 10.06
CA SER A 125 -4.91 5.07 10.77
C SER A 125 -5.44 3.65 10.89
N THR A 126 -4.63 2.65 10.54
CA THR A 126 -5.04 1.24 10.55
C THR A 126 -4.73 0.65 11.93
N PRO A 127 -5.73 0.16 12.68
CA PRO A 127 -5.48 -0.46 13.97
C PRO A 127 -4.79 -1.81 13.81
N ASP A 128 -3.94 -2.18 14.77
CA ASP A 128 -3.20 -3.45 14.77
C ASP A 128 -4.11 -4.67 14.62
N GLY A 129 -5.32 -4.62 15.20
CA GLY A 129 -6.32 -5.67 15.06
C GLY A 129 -6.69 -5.94 13.60
N ALA A 130 -6.85 -4.90 12.77
CA ALA A 130 -7.16 -5.08 11.35
C ALA A 130 -6.00 -5.74 10.57
N VAL A 131 -4.75 -5.45 10.97
CA VAL A 131 -3.57 -6.12 10.43
C VAL A 131 -3.58 -7.59 10.85
N GLN A 132 -3.78 -7.88 12.13
CA GLN A 132 -3.81 -9.24 12.67
C GLN A 132 -4.91 -10.10 12.04
N ASP A 133 -6.12 -9.53 11.86
CA ASP A 133 -7.25 -10.23 11.24
C ASP A 133 -6.92 -10.60 9.79
N SER A 134 -6.32 -9.66 9.05
CA SER A 134 -5.90 -9.90 7.66
C SER A 134 -4.88 -11.03 7.56
N LEU A 135 -3.85 -11.03 8.43
CA LEU A 135 -2.86 -12.11 8.48
C LEU A 135 -3.50 -13.45 8.84
N SER A 136 -4.44 -13.44 9.79
CA SER A 136 -5.16 -14.63 10.21
C SER A 136 -5.98 -15.25 9.07
N SER A 137 -6.61 -14.44 8.23
CA SER A 137 -7.32 -14.91 7.03
C SER A 137 -6.38 -15.61 6.05
N ILE A 138 -5.17 -15.08 5.82
CA ILE A 138 -4.18 -15.70 4.93
C ILE A 138 -3.71 -17.04 5.47
N PHE A 139 -3.42 -17.12 6.77
CA PHE A 139 -3.02 -18.37 7.41
C PHE A 139 -4.13 -19.41 7.41
N LEU A 140 -5.39 -18.99 7.63
CA LEU A 140 -6.53 -19.89 7.55
C LEU A 140 -6.73 -20.42 6.12
N MET A 141 -6.65 -19.54 5.12
CA MET A 141 -6.71 -19.90 3.71
C MET A 141 -5.63 -20.92 3.35
N LYS A 142 -4.38 -20.71 3.78
CA LYS A 142 -3.28 -21.67 3.58
C LYS A 142 -3.54 -23.02 4.24
N LYS A 143 -4.02 -23.03 5.49
CA LYS A 143 -4.39 -24.27 6.19
C LYS A 143 -5.51 -25.04 5.48
N LEU A 144 -6.52 -24.34 4.96
CA LEU A 144 -7.61 -24.96 4.20
C LEU A 144 -7.13 -25.54 2.87
N HIS A 145 -6.18 -24.89 2.19
CA HIS A 145 -5.53 -25.44 1.00
C HIS A 145 -4.77 -26.73 1.32
N ASP A 146 -3.97 -26.73 2.39
CA ASP A 146 -3.17 -27.89 2.79
C ASP A 146 -4.05 -29.07 3.21
N ALA A 147 -5.13 -28.83 3.98
CA ALA A 147 -6.07 -29.88 4.37
C ALA A 147 -6.76 -30.55 3.19
N LYS A 148 -7.14 -29.79 2.14
CA LYS A 148 -7.74 -30.34 0.92
C LYS A 148 -6.78 -31.19 0.09
N LYS A 149 -5.47 -31.06 0.30
CA LYS A 149 -4.44 -31.82 -0.41
C LYS A 149 -4.17 -33.18 0.23
N GLU A 150 -4.53 -33.35 1.50
CA GLU A 150 -4.36 -34.58 2.27
C GLU A 150 -5.54 -35.56 2.12
N GLU A 151 -6.67 -35.10 1.55
CA GLU A 151 -7.87 -35.90 1.20
C GLU A 151 -7.78 -36.52 -0.20
#